data_AF-A0A1J3E395-F1
#
_entry.id   AF-A0A1J3E395-F1
#
_cell.length_a   1.000
_cell.length_b   1.000
_cell.length_c   1.000
_cell.angle_alpha   90.00
_cell.angle_beta   90.00
_cell.angle_gamma   90.00
#
_symmetry.space_group_name_H-M   'P 1'
#
loop_
_entity.id
_entity.type
_entity.pdbx_description
1 polymer ?
#
loop_
_entity_poly.entity_id
_entity_poly.type
_entity_poly.pdbx_seq_one_letter_code
_entity_poly.pdbx_strand_id
1 'polypeptide(L)'
;MPVLDHFAEANTVFDLQDVFQRLAFDVTLTLVTGYDSNSLSIEMPENEYAKAMDDAEEVAVVRHVKPMFLWKLQKWIGVGEEKKMT
;
A
#
# COMPACT_ATOMS: atom_id res chain seq x y z
N MET A 1 3.36 -7.17 -20.99
CA MET A 1 3.25 -7.49 -19.54
C MET A 1 1.88 -8.11 -19.40
N PRO A 2 1.75 -9.39 -19.01
CA PRO A 2 0.49 -10.11 -19.14
C PRO A 2 -0.74 -9.38 -18.57
N VAL A 3 -0.56 -8.66 -17.44
CA VAL A 3 -1.60 -7.83 -16.82
C VAL A 3 -2.00 -6.61 -17.67
N LEU A 4 -1.03 -5.89 -18.24
CA LEU A 4 -1.32 -4.75 -19.13
C LEU A 4 -1.91 -5.19 -20.46
N ASP A 5 -1.43 -6.31 -20.99
CA ASP A 5 -1.95 -6.90 -22.24
C ASP A 5 -3.42 -7.32 -22.02
N HIS A 6 -3.74 -7.93 -20.87
CA HIS A 6 -5.10 -8.26 -20.47
C HIS A 6 -6.02 -7.02 -20.37
N PHE A 7 -5.57 -5.94 -19.73
CA PHE A 7 -6.36 -4.71 -19.65
C PHE A 7 -6.58 -4.06 -21.02
N ALA A 8 -5.59 -4.11 -21.90
CA ALA A 8 -5.70 -3.61 -23.27
C ALA A 8 -6.71 -4.43 -24.10
N GLU A 9 -6.65 -5.76 -24.00
CA GLU A 9 -7.59 -6.67 -24.68
C GLU A 9 -9.03 -6.52 -24.18
N ALA A 10 -9.20 -6.39 -22.86
CA ALA A 10 -10.51 -6.18 -22.25
C ALA A 10 -11.04 -4.74 -22.42
N ASN A 11 -10.21 -3.82 -22.93
CA ASN A 11 -10.50 -2.39 -23.07
C ASN A 11 -11.01 -1.77 -21.75
N THR A 12 -10.40 -2.18 -20.64
CA THR A 12 -10.80 -1.80 -19.28
C THR A 12 -9.97 -0.62 -18.80
N VAL A 13 -10.59 0.34 -18.12
CA VAL A 13 -9.85 1.37 -17.39
C VAL A 13 -9.24 0.73 -16.14
N PHE A 14 -7.95 0.98 -15.91
CA PHE A 14 -7.22 0.49 -14.74
C PHE A 14 -6.40 1.63 -14.13
N ASP A 15 -6.06 1.47 -12.85
CA ASP A 15 -5.20 2.41 -12.14
C ASP A 15 -3.72 2.03 -12.35
N LEU A 16 -2.99 2.90 -13.04
CA LEU A 16 -1.56 2.69 -13.28
C LEU A 16 -0.74 2.80 -11.98
N GLN A 17 -1.21 3.57 -11.01
CA GLN A 17 -0.58 3.71 -9.71
C GLN A 17 -0.62 2.38 -8.95
N ASP A 18 -1.78 1.72 -8.89
CA ASP A 18 -1.94 0.40 -8.24
C ASP A 18 -1.03 -0.66 -8.89
N VAL A 19 -0.96 -0.68 -10.23
CA VAL A 19 -0.06 -1.59 -10.96
C VAL A 19 1.41 -1.34 -10.59
N PHE A 20 1.85 -0.10 -10.52
CA PHE A 20 3.24 0.22 -10.17
C PHE A 20 3.54 -0.03 -8.68
N GLN A 21 2.59 0.21 -7.78
CA GLN A 21 2.75 -0.10 -6.35
C GLN A 21 2.90 -1.61 -6.14
N ARG A 22 2.03 -2.43 -6.74
CA ARG A 22 2.13 -3.90 -6.67
C ARG A 22 3.44 -4.42 -7.28
N LEU A 23 3.86 -3.86 -8.41
CA LEU A 23 5.16 -4.20 -9.01
C LEU A 23 6.33 -3.88 -8.07
N ALA A 24 6.35 -2.67 -7.51
CA ALA A 24 7.42 -2.25 -6.60
C ALA A 24 7.46 -3.11 -5.34
N PHE A 25 6.28 -3.46 -4.81
CA PHE A 25 6.14 -4.35 -3.68
C PHE A 25 6.66 -5.76 -3.96
N ASP A 26 6.21 -6.42 -5.04
CA ASP A 26 6.65 -7.78 -5.38
C ASP A 26 8.17 -7.84 -5.64
N VAL A 27 8.72 -6.84 -6.34
CA VAL A 27 10.17 -6.72 -6.55
C VAL A 27 10.91 -6.55 -5.22
N THR A 28 10.44 -5.67 -4.34
CA THR A 28 11.09 -5.41 -3.04
C THR A 28 11.00 -6.63 -2.14
N LEU A 29 9.83 -7.27 -2.03
CA LEU A 29 9.62 -8.44 -1.21
C LEU A 29 10.49 -9.60 -1.68
N THR A 30 10.56 -9.82 -3.00
CA THR A 30 11.43 -10.83 -3.60
C THR A 30 12.90 -10.53 -3.32
N LEU A 31 13.34 -9.27 -3.44
CA LEU A 31 14.73 -8.88 -3.19
C LEU A 31 15.13 -9.04 -1.71
N VAL A 32 14.24 -8.69 -0.78
CA VAL A 32 14.53 -8.70 0.67
C VAL A 32 14.39 -10.09 1.27
N THR A 33 13.41 -10.87 0.82
CA THR A 33 13.01 -12.13 1.47
C THR A 33 13.18 -13.36 0.58
N GLY A 34 13.34 -13.18 -0.73
CA GLY A 34 13.30 -14.26 -1.71
C GLY A 34 11.89 -14.79 -2.00
N TYR A 35 10.85 -14.26 -1.34
CA TYR A 35 9.46 -14.66 -1.54
C TYR A 35 8.75 -13.72 -2.51
N ASP A 36 8.11 -14.30 -3.53
CA ASP A 36 7.25 -13.58 -4.47
C ASP A 36 5.79 -13.74 -4.03
N SER A 37 5.13 -12.63 -3.72
CA SER A 37 3.72 -12.66 -3.35
C SER A 37 2.78 -12.72 -4.55
N ASN A 38 3.30 -12.48 -5.76
CA ASN A 38 2.56 -12.43 -7.00
C ASN A 38 1.31 -11.53 -6.88
N SER A 39 1.46 -10.39 -6.19
CA SER A 39 0.39 -9.42 -5.99
C SER A 39 -0.04 -8.77 -7.30
N LEU A 40 0.89 -8.65 -8.27
CA LEU A 40 0.61 -8.22 -9.62
C LEU A 40 0.24 -9.40 -10.53
N SER A 41 -1.03 -9.80 -10.48
CA SER A 41 -1.61 -10.85 -11.33
C SER A 41 -2.92 -10.38 -11.96
N ILE A 42 -3.47 -11.13 -12.93
CA ILE A 42 -4.72 -10.76 -13.63
C ILE A 42 -5.88 -10.57 -12.64
N GLU A 43 -5.92 -11.40 -11.59
CA GLU A 43 -6.96 -11.34 -10.55
C GLU A 43 -6.75 -10.20 -9.55
N MET A 44 -5.55 -9.60 -9.51
CA MET A 44 -5.15 -8.51 -8.61
C MET A 44 -5.62 -8.73 -7.15
N PRO A 45 -5.35 -9.89 -6.53
CA PRO A 45 -5.84 -10.20 -5.19
C PRO A 45 -5.32 -9.17 -4.18
N GLU A 46 -6.12 -8.87 -3.15
CA GLU A 46 -5.70 -8.00 -2.06
C GLU A 46 -4.59 -8.71 -1.26
N ASN A 47 -3.48 -8.01 -1.02
CA ASN A 47 -2.37 -8.53 -0.24
C ASN A 47 -2.35 -7.82 1.12
N GLU A 48 -2.72 -8.54 2.17
CA GLU A 48 -2.75 -8.02 3.56
C GLU A 48 -1.40 -7.44 4.02
N TYR A 49 -0.28 -7.99 3.54
CA TYR A 49 1.05 -7.46 3.87
C TYR A 49 1.33 -6.15 3.15
N ALA A 50 0.95 -6.03 1.88
CA ALA A 50 1.05 -4.77 1.13
C ALA A 50 0.21 -3.68 1.80
N LYS A 51 -1.04 -4.01 2.16
CA LYS A 51 -1.96 -3.10 2.85
C LYS A 51 -1.41 -2.63 4.20
N ALA A 52 -0.87 -3.54 5.00
CA ALA A 52 -0.25 -3.19 6.27
C ALA A 52 0.97 -2.27 6.10
N MET A 53 1.73 -2.43 5.01
CA MET A 53 2.85 -1.53 4.69
C MET A 53 2.37 -0.14 4.25
N ASP A 54 1.33 -0.06 3.42
CA ASP A 54 0.73 1.21 3.01
C ASP A 54 0.16 1.97 4.23
N ASP A 55 -0.56 1.27 5.13
CA ASP A 55 -1.06 1.84 6.38
C ASP A 55 0.09 2.36 7.27
N ALA A 56 1.20 1.59 7.34
CA ALA A 56 2.37 2.00 8.11
C ALA A 56 3.05 3.24 7.51
N GLU A 57 3.17 3.31 6.18
CA GLU A 57 3.70 4.45 5.45
C GLU A 57 2.84 5.69 5.67
N GLU A 58 1.51 5.58 5.53
CA GLU A 58 0.58 6.69 5.74
C GLU A 58 0.76 7.28 7.14
N VAL A 59 0.77 6.43 8.17
CA VAL A 59 0.97 6.89 9.55
C VAL A 59 2.36 7.49 9.75
N ALA A 60 3.41 6.95 9.10
CA ALA A 60 4.75 7.52 9.16
C ALA A 60 4.81 8.93 8.55
N VAL A 61 4.20 9.13 7.38
CA VAL A 61 4.08 10.43 6.71
C VAL A 61 3.31 11.41 7.59
N VAL A 62 2.15 10.99 8.12
CA VAL A 62 1.33 11.83 8.98
C VAL A 62 2.06 12.23 10.26
N ARG A 63 2.82 11.33 10.87
CA ARG A 63 3.69 11.65 12.02
C ARG A 63 4.79 12.64 11.66
N HIS A 64 5.38 12.51 10.47
CA HIS A 64 6.47 13.38 10.04
C HIS A 64 5.98 14.80 9.72
N VAL A 65 4.79 14.92 9.12
CA VAL A 65 4.23 16.21 8.68
C VAL A 65 3.48 16.94 9.80
N LYS A 66 2.80 16.23 10.71
CA LYS A 66 2.01 16.87 11.76
C LYS A 66 2.89 17.41 12.90
N PRO A 67 2.69 18.67 13.32
CA PRO A 67 3.27 19.19 14.55
C PRO A 67 2.89 18.33 15.77
N MET A 68 3.87 18.05 16.63
CA MET A 68 3.73 17.20 17.82
C MET A 68 2.56 17.56 18.76
N PHE A 69 2.13 18.83 18.79
CA PHE A 69 1.00 19.24 19.63
C PHE A 69 -0.34 18.72 19.11
N LEU A 70 -0.55 18.67 17.78
CA LEU A 70 -1.77 18.14 17.17
C LEU A 70 -1.88 16.64 17.43
N TRP A 71 -0.76 15.94 17.36
CA TRP A 71 -0.68 14.51 17.69
C TRP A 71 -1.08 14.24 19.14
N LYS A 72 -0.52 15.01 20.10
CA LYS A 72 -0.91 14.89 21.52
C LYS A 72 -2.39 15.18 21.76
N LEU A 73 -2.95 16.17 21.04
CA LEU A 73 -4.36 16.51 21.15
C LEU A 73 -5.26 15.37 20.61
N GLN A 74 -4.92 14.82 19.45
CA GLN A 74 -5.60 13.67 18.83
C GLN A 74 -5.59 12.44 19.75
N LYS A 75 -4.43 12.13 20.34
CA LYS A 75 -4.29 11.06 21.32
C LYS A 75 -5.12 11.29 22.59
N TRP A 76 -5.21 12.53 23.07
CA TRP A 76 -5.99 12.89 24.26
C TRP A 76 -7.50 12.73 24.07
N ILE A 77 -8.02 13.09 22.89
CA ILE A 77 -9.44 12.95 22.55
C ILE A 77 -9.81 11.55 22.01
N GLY A 78 -8.84 10.63 21.90
CA GLY A 78 -9.07 9.25 21.43
C GLY A 78 -9.39 9.13 19.93
N VAL A 79 -9.08 10.16 19.14
CA VAL A 79 -9.35 10.24 17.70
C VAL A 79 -8.03 10.36 16.96
N GLY A 80 -7.70 9.41 16.10
CA GLY A 80 -6.49 9.49 15.30
C GLY A 80 -6.15 8.21 14.58
N GLU A 81 -5.28 8.34 13.58
CA GLU A 81 -4.81 7.24 12.73
C GLU A 81 -3.87 6.26 13.45
N GLU A 82 -3.53 6.54 14.71
CA GLU A 82 -2.83 5.60 15.60
C GLU A 82 -3.56 4.24 15.71
N LYS A 83 -4.87 4.20 15.47
CA LYS A 83 -5.67 2.96 15.48
C LYS A 83 -5.45 2.07 14.26
N LYS A 84 -4.91 2.58 13.14
CA LYS A 84 -4.60 1.76 11.96
C LYS A 84 -3.41 0.80 12.20
N MET A 85 -2.60 1.05 13.24
CA MET A 85 -1.46 0.21 13.62
C MET A 85 -1.75 -0.76 14.79
N THR A 86 -3.00 -0.91 15.24
CA THR A 86 -3.39 -1.82 16.36
C THR A 86 -4.29 -2.91 15.85
#